data_AF-A0A9D2KG95-F1
#
_entry.id   AF-A0A9D2KG95-F1
#
_cell.length_a   1.000
_cell.length_b   1.000
_cell.length_c   1.000
_cell.angle_alpha   90.00
_cell.angle_beta   90.00
_cell.angle_gamma   90.00
#
_symmetry.space_group_name_H-M   'P 1'
#
loop_
_entity.id
_entity.type
_entity.pdbx_description
1 polymer ?
#
loop_
_entity_poly.entity_id
_entity_poly.type
_entity_poly.pdbx_seq_one_letter_code
_entity_poly.pdbx_strand_id
1 'polypeptide(L)' 'MKGGEEQRGGRPLPADEVLILLTDVLLRYLEQLKDARAAGENSFLYGEQTAYTECLEWIGLWEHAAEHGIDFDIEKRYPL' A
#
# COMPACT_ATOMS: atom_id res chain seq x y z
N MET A 1 -7.72 6.40 37.31
CA MET A 1 -6.91 7.20 36.38
C MET A 1 -7.44 6.92 34.98
N LYS A 2 -7.90 7.95 34.26
CA LYS A 2 -8.32 7.81 32.86
C LYS A 2 -7.06 7.69 32.01
N GLY A 3 -6.89 6.58 31.31
CA GLY A 3 -5.82 6.38 30.34
C GLY A 3 -6.45 5.78 29.09
N GLY A 4 -6.22 6.43 27.95
CA GLY A 4 -6.69 5.97 26.66
C GLY A 4 -7.51 7.03 25.94
N GLU A 5 -6.83 8.08 25.48
CA GLU A 5 -7.10 8.80 24.23
C GLU A 5 -6.11 9.98 24.17
N GLU A 6 -4.82 9.63 24.04
CA GLU A 6 -3.83 10.60 23.62
C GLU A 6 -3.98 10.75 22.11
N GLN A 7 -4.63 11.84 21.72
CA GLN A 7 -4.72 12.32 20.34
C GLN A 7 -3.30 12.31 19.76
N ARG A 8 -3.09 11.60 18.63
CA ARG A 8 -1.81 11.57 17.91
C ARG A 8 -1.50 12.96 17.33
N GLY A 9 -1.01 13.87 18.17
CA GLY A 9 -0.41 15.14 17.78
C GLY A 9 1.01 14.92 17.25
N GLY A 10 1.16 14.16 16.17
CA GLY A 10 2.43 14.02 15.47
C GLY A 10 2.62 15.20 14.52
N ARG A 11 3.84 15.74 14.43
CA ARG A 11 4.20 16.66 13.34
C ARG A 11 3.89 15.98 11.99
N PRO A 12 3.43 16.73 10.96
CA PRO A 12 3.30 16.18 9.61
C PRO A 12 4.62 15.54 9.17
N LEU A 13 4.53 14.36 8.57
CA LEU A 13 5.68 13.67 7.99
C LEU A 13 6.07 14.33 6.66
N PRO A 14 7.36 14.30 6.28
CA PRO A 14 7.77 14.60 4.91
C PRO A 14 7.01 13.73 3.89
N ALA A 15 6.81 14.25 2.68
CA ALA A 15 6.09 13.53 1.62
C ALA A 15 6.70 12.15 1.36
N ASP A 16 8.02 12.07 1.30
CA ASP A 16 8.77 10.84 1.05
C ASP A 16 8.48 9.77 2.11
N GLU A 17 8.47 10.16 3.39
CA GLU A 17 8.13 9.24 4.48
C GLU A 17 6.68 8.75 4.37
N VAL A 18 5.75 9.62 3.96
CA VAL A 18 4.36 9.23 3.71
C VAL A 18 4.25 8.26 2.54
N LEU A 19 4.98 8.49 1.44
CA LEU A 19 4.97 7.62 0.26
C LEU A 19 5.57 6.24 0.56
N ILE A 20 6.65 6.19 1.35
CA ILE A 20 7.26 4.94 1.82
C ILE A 20 6.27 4.18 2.71
N LEU A 21 5.68 4.85 3.71
CA LEU A 21 4.69 4.23 4.59
C LEU A 21 3.46 3.73 3.82
N LEU A 22 2.98 4.52 2.85
CA LEU A 22 1.85 4.15 2.01
C LEU A 22 2.18 2.92 1.16
N THR A 23 3.36 2.87 0.57
CA THR A 23 3.85 1.71 -0.19
C THR A 23 3.84 0.44 0.67
N ASP A 24 4.39 0.51 1.88
CA ASP A 24 4.40 -0.61 2.83
C ASP A 24 3.01 -1.07 3.24
N VAL A 25 2.05 -0.14 3.37
CA VAL A 25 0.65 -0.47 3.68
C VAL A 25 -0.01 -1.17 2.50
N LEU A 26 0.09 -0.61 1.30
CA LEU A 26 -0.53 -1.15 0.09
C LEU A 26 0.00 -2.55 -0.24
N LEU A 27 1.31 -2.76 -0.15
CA LEU A 27 1.92 -4.08 -0.35
C LEU A 27 1.41 -5.11 0.66
N ARG A 28 1.28 -4.75 1.93
CA ARG A 28 0.72 -5.66 2.95
C ARG A 28 -0.73 -6.02 2.65
N TYR A 29 -1.54 -5.07 2.21
CA TYR A 29 -2.93 -5.36 1.84
C TYR A 29 -3.01 -6.25 0.59
N LEU A 30 -2.15 -6.03 -0.42
CA LEU A 30 -2.07 -6.90 -1.59
C LEU A 30 -1.71 -8.35 -1.22
N GLU A 31 -0.78 -8.57 -0.28
CA GLU A 31 -0.49 -9.93 0.21
C GLU A 31 -1.69 -10.54 0.93
N GLN A 32 -2.42 -9.77 1.75
CA GLN A 32 -3.64 -10.26 2.41
C GLN A 32 -4.74 -10.62 1.40
N LEU A 33 -4.92 -9.82 0.35
CA LEU A 33 -5.89 -10.08 -0.72
C LEU A 33 -5.55 -11.36 -1.49
N LYS A 34 -4.26 -11.63 -1.73
CA LYS A 34 -3.80 -12.86 -2.37
C LYS A 34 -4.19 -14.10 -1.57
N ASP A 35 -4.03 -14.05 -0.25
CA ASP A 35 -4.45 -15.13 0.65
C ASP A 35 -5.98 -15.30 0.67
N ALA A 36 -6.73 -14.20 0.63
CA ALA A 36 -8.21 -14.23 0.61
C ALA A 36 -8.77 -14.80 -0.71
N ARG A 37 -8.16 -14.48 -1.87
CA ARG A 37 -8.55 -15.09 -3.17
C ARG A 37 -8.35 -16.60 -3.18
N ALA A 38 -7.26 -17.10 -2.59
CA ALA A 38 -7.02 -18.53 -2.46
C ALA A 38 -8.11 -19.25 -1.64
N ALA A 39 -8.82 -18.53 -0.77
CA ALA A 39 -9.94 -19.03 0.03
C ALA A 39 -11.31 -18.98 -0.68
N GLY A 40 -11.38 -18.47 -1.93
CA GLY A 40 -12.57 -18.55 -2.77
C GLY A 40 -13.56 -17.38 -2.67
N GLU A 41 -13.12 -16.20 -2.21
CA GLU A 41 -13.98 -15.00 -2.08
C GLU A 41 -14.06 -14.11 -3.34
N ASN A 42 -15.21 -13.43 -3.45
CA ASN A 42 -15.85 -12.80 -4.62
C ASN A 42 -15.16 -11.54 -5.21
N SER A 43 -15.68 -11.12 -6.38
CA SER A 43 -15.37 -9.93 -7.20
C SER A 43 -15.08 -8.59 -6.50
N PHE A 44 -15.43 -8.42 -5.22
CA PHE A 44 -15.03 -7.24 -4.43
C PHE A 44 -13.51 -7.15 -4.26
N LEU A 45 -12.84 -8.31 -4.07
CA LEU A 45 -11.38 -8.40 -3.95
C LEU A 45 -10.65 -8.00 -5.25
N TYR A 46 -11.34 -8.06 -6.39
CA TYR A 46 -10.78 -7.62 -7.67
C TYR A 46 -10.58 -6.11 -7.69
N GLY A 47 -11.62 -5.34 -7.33
CA GLY A 47 -11.54 -3.89 -7.29
C GLY A 47 -10.50 -3.37 -6.30
N GLU A 48 -10.38 -4.00 -5.12
CA GLU A 48 -9.37 -3.62 -4.13
C GLU A 48 -7.94 -3.89 -4.62
N GLN A 49 -7.69 -5.04 -5.27
CA GLN A 49 -6.38 -5.32 -5.85
C GLN A 49 -6.03 -4.32 -6.95
N THR A 50 -6.97 -4.02 -7.86
CA THR A 50 -6.76 -3.02 -8.91
C THR A 50 -6.41 -1.66 -8.31
N ALA A 51 -7.20 -1.18 -7.34
CA ALA A 51 -6.96 0.12 -6.73
C ALA A 51 -5.58 0.21 -6.04
N TYR A 52 -5.17 -0.83 -5.31
CA TYR A 52 -3.85 -0.82 -4.64
C TYR A 52 -2.69 -0.94 -5.63
N THR A 53 -2.87 -1.73 -6.70
CA THR A 53 -1.87 -1.89 -7.77
C THR A 53 -1.67 -0.57 -8.51
N GLU A 54 -2.74 0.11 -8.94
CA GLU A 54 -2.65 1.42 -9.60
C GLU A 54 -2.02 2.49 -8.71
N CYS A 55 -2.33 2.50 -7.41
CA CYS A 55 -1.67 3.41 -6.47
C CYS A 55 -0.15 3.19 -6.43
N LEU A 56 0.29 1.92 -6.41
CA LEU A 56 1.72 1.59 -6.42
C LEU A 56 2.38 1.95 -7.76
N GLU A 57 1.68 1.81 -8.88
CA GLU A 57 2.18 2.29 -10.18
C GLU A 57 2.42 3.80 -10.16
N TRP A 58 1.49 4.59 -9.61
CA TRP A 58 1.65 6.03 -9.51
C TRP A 58 2.76 6.44 -8.55
N ILE A 59 2.90 5.75 -7.41
CA ILE A 59 4.03 5.98 -6.50
C ILE A 59 5.36 5.61 -7.19
N GLY A 60 5.39 4.59 -8.04
CA GLY A 60 6.55 4.24 -8.85
C GLY A 60 7.01 5.35 -9.82
N LEU A 61 6.13 6.30 -10.17
CA LEU A 61 6.48 7.47 -11.00
C LEU A 61 7.14 8.61 -10.20
N TRP A 62 7.19 8.51 -8.87
CA TRP A 62 7.84 9.49 -8.02
C TRP A 62 9.36 9.51 -8.26
N GLU A 63 9.96 10.69 -8.27
CA GLU A 63 11.37 10.89 -8.66
C GLU A 63 12.38 10.09 -7.84
N HIS A 64 12.09 9.81 -6.55
CA HIS A 64 12.96 9.03 -5.66
C HIS A 64 12.49 7.58 -5.47
N ALA A 65 11.51 7.10 -6.25
CA ALA A 65 10.98 5.74 -6.11
C ALA A 65 12.08 4.67 -6.18
N ALA A 66 13.04 4.82 -7.11
CA ALA A 66 14.15 3.88 -7.27
C ALA A 66 15.12 3.87 -6.08
N GLU A 67 15.35 5.01 -5.44
CA GLU A 67 16.21 5.12 -4.25
C GLU A 67 15.64 4.35 -3.06
N HIS A 68 14.32 4.19 -3.04
CA HIS A 68 13.56 3.48 -2.01
C HIS A 68 13.09 2.08 -2.44
N GLY A 69 13.46 1.62 -3.64
CA GLY A 69 13.09 0.30 -4.17
C GLY A 69 11.61 0.15 -4.51
N ILE A 70 10.95 1.23 -4.90
CA ILE A 70 9.52 1.30 -5.25
C ILE A 70 9.32 1.22 -6.78
N ASP A 71 10.38 1.32 -7.58
CA ASP A 71 10.39 1.30 -9.04
C ASP A 71 10.26 -0.11 -9.66
N PHE A 72 9.59 -1.03 -8.98
CA PHE A 72 9.42 -2.40 -9.45
C PHE A 72 8.15 -2.55 -10.30
N ASP A 73 8.19 -3.56 -11.17
CA ASP A 73 7.04 -3.95 -12.00
C ASP A 73 5.99 -4.65 -11.13
N ILE A 74 4.98 -3.90 -10.70
CA ILE A 74 3.93 -4.38 -9.81
C ILE A 74 3.05 -5.45 -10.47
N GLU A 75 2.79 -5.34 -11.77
CA GLU A 75 1.99 -6.29 -12.56
C GLU A 75 2.67 -7.67 -12.65
N LYS A 76 4.00 -7.72 -12.64
CA LYS A 76 4.72 -9.01 -12.51
C LYS A 76 4.46 -9.70 -11.18
N ARG A 77 4.17 -8.95 -10.11
CA ARG A 77 4.01 -9.48 -8.75
C ARG A 77 2.54 -9.72 -8.38
N TYR A 78 1.64 -8.85 -8.82
CA TYR A 78 0.20 -8.93 -8.57
C TYR A 78 -0.56 -8.74 -9.89
N PRO A 79 -0.56 -9.74 -10.79
CA PRO A 79 -1.22 -9.61 -12.08
C PRO A 79 -2.72 -9.36 -11.89
N LEU A 80 -3.22 -8.33 -12.58
CA LEU A 80 -4.64 -8.01 -12.67
C LEU A 80 -5.37 -8.86 -13.71
#